data_AF-M4C3Q4-F1
#
_entry.id   AF-M4C3Q4-F1
#
_cell.length_a   1.000
_cell.length_b   1.000
_cell.length_c   1.000
_cell.angle_alpha   90.00
_cell.angle_beta   90.00
_cell.angle_gamma   90.00
#
_symmetry.space_group_name_H-M   'P 1'
#
loop_
_entity.id
_entity.type
_entity.pdbx_description
1 polymer ?
#
loop_
_entity_poly.entity_id
_entity_poly.type
_entity_poly.pdbx_seq_one_letter_code
_entity_poly.pdbx_strand_id
1 'polypeptide(L)'
;MSKTPAASTRSSSRTVRERQLVLIDDPRQYLKSVDAHELQVDDDWEERLNLQVKIMNVVGTVDLKTPLDLKVIALHARNAEYNPKRFSAVIMRLRDPKTTALIFGSGKKLNFPAKFTEFKVRNVMGTCDVRFPIRLEGLLNDHARFSSVRSCVAS
;
A
#
# COMPACT_ATOMS: atom_id res chain seq x y z
N MET A 1 31.70 1.10 40.27
CA MET A 1 30.78 -0.05 40.08
C MET A 1 29.43 0.36 40.66
N SER A 2 28.65 1.17 39.94
CA SER A 2 27.61 0.79 38.97
C SER A 2 26.36 0.17 39.63
N LYS A 3 25.26 0.93 39.65
CA LYS A 3 23.99 0.60 38.97
C LYS A 3 22.96 1.73 39.12
N THR A 4 22.64 2.33 37.98
CA THR A 4 21.49 3.21 37.72
C THR A 4 20.20 2.39 37.78
N PRO A 5 19.06 2.87 38.32
CA PRO A 5 17.80 2.16 38.17
C PRO A 5 17.25 2.40 36.76
N ALA A 6 16.84 1.31 36.12
CA ALA A 6 16.25 1.28 34.80
C ALA A 6 14.89 2.00 34.79
N ALA A 7 14.65 2.80 33.75
CA ALA A 7 13.35 3.36 33.45
C ALA A 7 12.37 2.22 33.13
N SER A 8 11.28 2.10 33.89
CA SER A 8 10.18 1.20 33.56
C SER A 8 9.38 1.81 32.40
N THR A 9 9.51 1.24 31.21
CA THR A 9 8.62 1.53 30.08
C THR A 9 7.20 1.16 30.51
N ARG A 10 6.33 2.17 30.63
CA ARG A 10 4.96 2.04 31.11
C ARG A 10 4.11 1.48 29.96
N SER A 11 3.98 0.16 29.87
CA SER A 11 2.96 -0.49 29.01
C SER A 11 1.60 0.05 29.44
N SER A 12 0.91 0.73 28.53
CA SER A 12 -0.25 1.55 28.87
C SER A 12 -1.55 0.74 28.80
N SER A 13 -1.58 -0.43 29.43
CA SER A 13 -2.69 -1.39 29.42
C SER A 13 -4.06 -0.71 29.60
N ARG A 14 -4.94 -0.82 28.60
CA ARG A 14 -6.31 -0.31 28.67
C ARG A 14 -7.30 -1.42 29.02
N THR A 15 -7.96 -1.29 30.18
CA THR A 15 -9.03 -2.21 30.61
C THR A 15 -10.30 -1.93 29.80
N VAL A 16 -10.79 -2.92 29.05
CA VAL A 16 -12.07 -2.84 28.33
C VAL A 16 -13.05 -3.83 28.94
N ARG A 17 -14.28 -3.38 29.20
CA ARG A 17 -15.37 -4.22 29.70
C ARG A 17 -16.15 -4.78 28.52
N GLU A 18 -15.95 -6.05 28.20
CA GLU A 18 -16.78 -6.76 27.22
C GLU A 18 -18.09 -7.24 27.87
N ARG A 19 -19.22 -7.05 27.19
CA ARG A 19 -20.52 -7.62 27.61
C ARG A 19 -20.84 -8.80 26.72
N GLN A 20 -20.73 -10.01 27.25
CA GLN A 20 -21.15 -11.21 26.53
C GLN A 20 -22.67 -11.27 26.43
N LEU A 21 -23.21 -11.32 25.20
CA LEU A 21 -24.64 -11.56 24.96
C LEU A 21 -24.93 -13.04 25.21
N VAL A 22 -25.71 -13.34 26.25
CA VAL A 22 -26.26 -14.67 26.49
C VAL A 22 -27.59 -14.76 25.74
N LEU A 23 -27.80 -15.81 24.94
CA LEU A 23 -29.12 -16.10 24.39
C LEU A 23 -30.05 -16.48 25.55
N ILE A 24 -31.05 -15.64 25.80
CA ILE A 24 -32.03 -15.84 26.86
C ILE A 24 -33.20 -16.63 26.26
N ASP A 25 -33.30 -17.92 26.60
CA ASP A 25 -34.38 -18.79 26.10
C ASP A 25 -35.75 -18.52 26.74
N ASP A 26 -35.87 -17.58 27.70
CA ASP A 26 -37.16 -17.25 28.34
C ASP A 26 -37.27 -15.76 28.80
N PRO A 27 -38.23 -14.96 28.27
CA PRO A 27 -38.26 -13.49 28.46
C PRO A 27 -38.76 -13.00 29.83
N ARG A 28 -38.90 -13.88 30.84
CA ARG A 28 -39.42 -13.52 32.19
C ARG A 28 -38.38 -13.50 33.31
N GLN A 29 -37.10 -13.81 33.05
CA GLN A 29 -36.04 -13.64 34.05
C GLN A 29 -35.33 -12.29 33.87
N TYR A 30 -35.82 -11.29 34.60
CA TYR A 30 -35.16 -9.99 34.71
C TYR A 30 -33.81 -10.12 35.43
N LEU A 31 -32.76 -9.65 34.74
CA LEU A 31 -31.41 -9.30 35.23
C LEU A 31 -30.80 -10.24 36.30
N LYS A 32 -30.02 -11.23 35.85
CA LYS A 32 -28.79 -11.57 36.60
C LYS A 32 -27.70 -10.61 36.16
N SER A 33 -27.14 -9.85 37.11
CA SER A 33 -25.90 -9.12 36.88
C SER A 33 -24.82 -10.11 36.47
N VAL A 34 -24.44 -10.09 35.20
CA VAL A 34 -23.27 -10.82 34.73
C VAL A 34 -22.07 -10.04 35.23
N ASP A 35 -21.27 -10.63 36.13
CA ASP A 35 -20.07 -10.00 36.63
C ASP A 35 -19.13 -9.70 35.46
N ALA A 36 -18.77 -8.43 35.29
CA ALA A 36 -17.89 -8.00 34.23
C ALA A 36 -16.49 -8.62 34.47
N HIS A 37 -16.08 -9.54 33.60
CA HIS A 37 -14.69 -9.97 33.57
C HIS A 37 -13.84 -8.84 32.99
N GLU A 38 -12.89 -8.33 33.78
CA GLU A 38 -11.89 -7.38 33.30
C GLU A 38 -10.89 -8.12 32.41
N LEU A 39 -10.99 -7.90 31.11
CA LEU A 39 -9.96 -8.31 30.15
C LEU A 39 -8.84 -7.26 30.19
N GLN A 40 -7.65 -7.70 30.61
CA GLN A 40 -6.43 -6.94 30.43
C GLN A 40 -6.02 -7.07 28.96
N VAL A 41 -6.21 -5.99 28.19
CA VAL A 41 -5.67 -5.90 26.84
C VAL A 41 -4.23 -5.42 26.98
N ASP A 42 -3.29 -6.34 26.87
CA ASP A 42 -1.88 -5.96 26.67
C ASP A 42 -1.79 -5.20 25.33
N ASP A 43 -1.39 -3.93 25.39
CA ASP A 43 -1.22 -3.05 24.22
C ASP A 43 0.03 -3.41 23.38
N ASP A 44 0.68 -4.55 23.64
CA ASP A 44 1.93 -5.00 23.03
C ASP A 44 1.78 -5.50 21.57
N TRP A 45 0.60 -5.36 20.96
CA TRP A 45 0.37 -5.80 19.58
C TRP A 45 1.24 -5.05 18.57
N GLU A 46 1.61 -3.79 18.86
CA GLU A 46 2.52 -3.00 18.02
C GLU A 46 3.97 -3.55 18.01
N GLU A 47 4.44 -4.16 19.12
CA GLU A 47 5.76 -4.79 19.17
C GLU A 47 5.74 -6.24 18.65
N ARG A 48 4.63 -6.97 18.83
CA ARG A 48 4.49 -8.37 18.38
C ARG A 48 4.37 -8.52 16.86
N LEU A 49 3.81 -7.53 16.18
CA LEU A 49 3.69 -7.49 14.73
C LEU A 49 4.65 -6.44 14.19
N ASN A 50 5.96 -6.69 14.30
CA ASN A 50 6.99 -5.89 13.61
C ASN A 50 6.83 -6.03 12.08
N LEU A 51 5.83 -5.32 11.55
CA LEU A 51 5.33 -5.41 10.19
C LEU A 51 6.02 -4.33 9.37
N GLN A 52 7.00 -4.74 8.56
CA GLN A 52 7.75 -3.82 7.74
C GLN A 52 7.07 -3.68 6.37
N VAL A 53 6.46 -2.51 6.11
CA VAL A 53 5.98 -2.16 4.77
C VAL A 53 7.17 -1.77 3.90
N LYS A 54 7.33 -2.44 2.76
CA LYS A 54 8.35 -2.14 1.75
C LYS A 54 7.71 -1.46 0.55
N ILE A 55 8.22 -0.28 0.19
CA ILE A 55 7.82 0.38 -1.05
C ILE A 55 8.48 -0.36 -2.21
N MET A 56 7.67 -0.92 -3.09
CA MET A 56 8.12 -1.72 -4.23
C MET A 56 8.25 -0.89 -5.51
N ASN A 57 7.34 0.07 -5.70
CA ASN A 57 7.32 0.88 -6.91
C ASN A 57 6.63 2.22 -6.66
N VAL A 58 7.06 3.25 -7.38
CA VAL A 58 6.45 4.57 -7.41
C VAL A 58 6.22 4.95 -8.87
N VAL A 59 4.99 5.31 -9.19
CA VAL A 59 4.61 5.80 -10.52
C VAL A 59 4.43 7.31 -10.42
N GLY A 60 5.23 8.06 -11.19
CA GLY A 60 5.17 9.51 -11.28
C GLY A 60 4.86 9.99 -12.69
N THR A 61 4.26 11.16 -12.81
CA THR A 61 4.04 11.87 -14.08
C THR A 61 4.68 13.26 -14.02
N VAL A 62 5.21 13.72 -15.14
CA VAL A 62 5.77 15.06 -15.32
C VAL A 62 5.23 15.64 -16.62
N ASP A 63 4.91 16.93 -16.62
CA ASP A 63 4.54 17.65 -17.83
C ASP A 63 5.67 18.60 -18.25
N LEU A 64 6.10 18.46 -19.51
CA LEU A 64 7.16 19.25 -20.11
C LEU A 64 6.64 20.52 -20.79
N LYS A 65 5.31 20.69 -20.89
CA LYS A 65 4.59 21.82 -21.52
C LYS A 65 5.12 22.18 -22.92
N THR A 66 5.74 21.22 -23.61
CA THR A 66 6.40 21.43 -24.89
C THR A 66 6.17 20.25 -25.85
N PRO A 67 6.00 20.50 -27.15
CA PRO A 67 5.86 19.44 -28.15
C PRO A 67 7.15 18.66 -28.39
N LEU A 68 7.05 17.34 -28.29
CA LEU A 68 8.18 16.42 -28.42
C LEU A 68 8.08 15.59 -29.70
N ASP A 69 9.17 15.56 -30.47
CA ASP A 69 9.33 14.63 -31.59
C ASP A 69 9.93 13.31 -31.09
N LEU A 70 9.05 12.31 -30.98
CA LEU A 70 9.41 10.96 -30.52
C LEU A 70 10.45 10.27 -31.40
N LYS A 71 10.48 10.55 -32.72
CA LYS A 71 11.45 9.92 -33.63
C LYS A 71 12.86 10.41 -33.33
N VAL A 72 13.01 11.72 -33.15
CA VAL A 72 14.29 12.34 -32.82
C VAL A 72 14.77 11.85 -31.47
N ILE A 73 13.89 11.79 -30.47
CA ILE A 73 14.24 11.27 -29.14
C ILE A 73 14.69 9.82 -29.22
N ALA A 74 13.95 8.96 -29.92
CA ALA A 74 14.30 7.55 -30.06
C ALA A 74 15.64 7.34 -30.79
N LEU A 75 15.97 8.19 -31.77
CA LEU A 75 17.22 8.09 -32.52
C LEU A 75 18.46 8.49 -31.68
N HIS A 76 18.31 9.50 -30.81
CA HIS A 76 19.44 10.04 -30.04
C HIS A 76 19.55 9.46 -28.63
N ALA A 77 18.46 8.93 -28.08
CA ALA A 77 18.45 8.40 -26.73
C ALA A 77 19.02 6.98 -26.68
N ARG A 78 19.90 6.74 -25.70
CA ARG A 78 20.41 5.40 -25.38
C ARG A 78 19.32 4.61 -24.67
N ASN A 79 19.21 3.31 -24.97
CA ASN A 79 18.23 2.40 -24.36
C ASN A 79 16.77 2.90 -24.50
N ALA A 80 16.45 3.43 -25.69
CA ALA A 80 15.10 3.85 -26.06
C ALA A 80 14.50 2.88 -27.08
N GLU A 81 13.28 2.42 -26.80
CA GLU A 81 12.49 1.58 -27.70
C GLU A 81 11.32 2.41 -28.24
N TYR A 82 11.13 2.45 -29.56
CA TYR A 82 10.04 3.17 -30.20
C TYR A 82 9.45 2.37 -31.36
N ASN A 83 8.17 2.01 -31.25
CA ASN A 83 7.40 1.39 -32.32
C ASN A 83 5.98 1.96 -32.35
N PRO A 84 5.71 2.98 -33.19
CA PRO A 84 4.42 3.67 -33.20
C PRO A 84 3.23 2.81 -33.62
N LYS A 85 3.46 1.66 -34.29
CA LYS A 85 2.40 0.70 -34.61
C LYS A 85 1.95 -0.10 -33.39
N ARG A 86 2.85 -0.33 -32.44
CA ARG A 86 2.58 -1.07 -31.19
C ARG A 86 2.14 -0.14 -30.07
N PHE A 87 2.84 0.99 -29.91
CA PHE A 87 2.60 1.94 -28.83
C PHE A 87 3.13 3.33 -29.20
N SER A 88 2.27 4.35 -29.12
CA SER A 88 2.56 5.74 -29.51
C SER A 88 3.38 6.52 -28.46
N ALA A 89 4.34 5.87 -27.84
CA ALA A 89 5.24 6.46 -26.85
C ALA A 89 6.65 5.86 -26.98
N VAL A 90 7.65 6.62 -26.56
CA VAL A 90 9.02 6.12 -26.42
C VAL A 90 9.18 5.51 -25.03
N ILE A 91 9.65 4.27 -24.99
CA ILE A 91 10.01 3.59 -23.74
C ILE A 91 11.50 3.80 -23.52
N MET A 92 11.87 4.51 -22.47
CA MET A 92 13.27 4.78 -22.14
C MET A 92 13.64 4.09 -20.83
N ARG A 93 14.76 3.36 -20.81
CA ARG A 93 15.24 2.65 -19.61
C ARG A 93 16.50 3.32 -19.06
N LEU A 94 16.39 3.84 -17.84
CA LEU A 94 17.50 4.38 -17.07
C LEU A 94 18.16 3.25 -16.28
N ARG A 95 19.49 3.30 -16.16
CA ARG A 95 20.28 2.32 -15.41
C ARG A 95 20.34 2.65 -13.93
N ASP A 96 20.54 3.93 -13.62
CA ASP A 96 20.63 4.43 -12.24
C ASP A 96 19.88 5.78 -12.14
N PRO A 97 18.76 5.85 -11.39
CA PRO A 97 18.03 4.72 -10.80
C PRO A 97 17.47 3.78 -11.88
N LYS A 98 17.25 2.50 -11.53
CA LYS A 98 16.67 1.50 -12.42
C LYS A 98 15.18 1.79 -12.67
N THR A 99 14.91 2.70 -13.61
CA THR A 99 13.58 3.27 -13.88
C THR A 99 13.24 3.18 -15.35
N THR A 100 11.96 2.99 -15.67
CA THR A 100 11.46 3.08 -17.05
C THR A 100 10.59 4.33 -17.18
N ALA A 101 10.93 5.21 -18.11
CA ALA A 101 10.16 6.38 -18.46
C ALA A 101 9.36 6.12 -19.74
N LEU A 102 8.10 6.57 -19.74
CA LEU A 102 7.25 6.58 -20.93
C LEU A 102 7.09 8.03 -21.40
N ILE A 103 7.57 8.32 -22.61
CA ILE A 103 7.54 9.66 -23.18
C ILE A 103 6.49 9.70 -24.28
N PHE A 104 5.47 10.51 -24.07
CA PHE A 104 4.39 10.72 -25.04
C PHE A 104 4.66 11.97 -25.86
N GLY A 105 4.39 11.89 -27.15
CA GLY A 105 4.53 13.03 -28.06
C GLY A 105 3.25 13.85 -28.04
N SER A 106 3.36 15.17 -27.93
CA SER A 106 2.22 16.09 -27.95
C SER A 106 2.01 16.78 -29.32
N GLY A 107 2.79 16.45 -30.35
CA GLY A 107 2.60 16.94 -31.72
C GLY A 107 3.88 17.40 -32.42
N LYS A 108 3.75 18.21 -33.49
CA LYS A 108 4.89 18.72 -34.28
C LYS A 108 5.77 19.64 -33.45
N LYS A 109 7.08 19.44 -33.57
CA LYS A 109 8.14 20.17 -32.84
C LYS A 109 8.04 21.68 -33.07
N LEU A 110 8.01 22.45 -31.99
CA LEU A 110 8.32 23.88 -31.97
C LEU A 110 9.57 24.05 -31.11
N ASN A 111 10.52 24.88 -31.55
CA ASN A 111 11.83 25.07 -30.90
C ASN A 111 11.72 25.89 -29.61
N PHE A 112 10.98 25.38 -28.62
CA PHE A 112 10.90 25.98 -27.29
C PHE A 112 11.77 25.23 -26.27
N PRO A 113 12.33 25.93 -25.28
CA PRO A 113 12.98 25.28 -24.16
C PRO A 113 11.97 24.45 -23.37
N ALA A 114 12.27 23.16 -23.17
CA ALA A 114 11.46 22.28 -22.35
C ALA A 114 11.49 22.73 -20.89
N LYS A 115 10.33 22.84 -20.24
CA LYS A 115 10.22 23.19 -18.83
C LYS A 115 9.61 22.03 -18.07
N PHE A 116 10.39 21.42 -17.18
CA PHE A 116 9.88 20.41 -16.27
C PHE A 116 8.95 21.09 -15.27
N THR A 117 7.65 20.82 -15.37
CA THR A 117 6.65 21.34 -14.47
C THR A 117 5.80 20.19 -13.92
N GLU A 118 5.21 20.41 -12.74
CA GLU A 118 4.15 19.55 -12.22
C GLU A 118 4.55 18.07 -12.07
N PHE A 119 5.65 17.79 -11.36
CA PHE A 119 5.90 16.41 -10.92
C PHE A 119 4.79 15.98 -9.94
N LYS A 120 4.09 14.89 -10.27
CA LYS A 120 3.03 14.32 -9.44
C LYS A 120 3.21 12.83 -9.29
N VAL A 121 3.26 12.36 -8.05
CA VAL A 121 3.13 10.93 -7.74
C VAL A 121 1.70 10.49 -8.03
N ARG A 122 1.55 9.47 -8.87
CA ARG A 122 0.27 8.89 -9.26
C ARG A 122 -0.10 7.68 -8.44
N ASN A 123 0.89 6.83 -8.15
CA ASN A 123 0.66 5.59 -7.45
C ASN A 123 1.92 5.18 -6.67
N VAL A 124 1.70 4.50 -5.55
CA VAL A 124 2.75 3.89 -4.73
C VAL A 124 2.30 2.46 -4.42
N MET A 125 3.14 1.49 -4.75
CA MET A 125 2.90 0.09 -4.40
C MET A 125 3.72 -0.26 -3.18
N GLY A 126 3.05 -0.67 -2.11
CA GLY A 126 3.66 -1.23 -0.92
C GLY A 126 3.35 -2.71 -0.79
N THR A 127 4.29 -3.49 -0.25
CA THR A 127 4.07 -4.88 0.16
C THR A 127 4.46 -5.05 1.61
N CYS A 128 3.79 -5.96 2.31
CA CYS A 128 4.13 -6.37 3.67
C CYS A 128 3.89 -7.87 3.82
N ASP A 129 4.60 -8.48 4.76
CA ASP A 129 4.43 -9.88 5.14
C ASP A 129 4.00 -9.94 6.60
N VAL A 130 2.83 -10.53 6.83
CA VAL A 130 2.20 -10.70 8.15
C VAL A 130 2.75 -11.89 8.93
N ARG A 131 3.50 -12.80 8.28
CA ARG A 131 4.13 -13.98 8.88
C ARG A 131 3.19 -15.01 9.53
N PHE A 132 1.89 -14.94 9.25
CA PHE A 132 0.91 -15.96 9.64
C PHE A 132 -0.14 -16.15 8.54
N PRO A 133 -0.76 -17.34 8.43
CA PRO A 133 -1.77 -17.59 7.40
C PRO A 133 -3.07 -16.85 7.70
N ILE A 134 -3.69 -16.28 6.66
CA ILE A 134 -4.99 -15.61 6.75
C ILE A 134 -6.04 -16.47 6.02
N ARG A 135 -7.16 -16.75 6.70
CA ARG A 135 -8.32 -17.42 6.10
C ARG A 135 -9.16 -16.43 5.29
N LEU A 136 -8.98 -16.44 3.97
CA LEU A 136 -9.64 -15.49 3.07
C LEU A 136 -11.16 -15.71 2.95
N GLU A 137 -11.68 -16.93 3.15
CA GLU A 137 -13.12 -17.16 3.06
C GLU A 137 -13.89 -16.44 4.18
N GLY A 138 -13.35 -16.45 5.40
CA GLY A 138 -13.93 -15.72 6.53
C GLY A 138 -13.91 -14.21 6.30
N LEU A 139 -12.79 -13.69 5.80
CA LEU A 139 -12.66 -12.27 5.48
C LEU A 139 -13.66 -11.83 4.41
N LEU A 140 -13.86 -12.65 3.37
CA LEU A 140 -14.84 -12.37 2.31
C LEU A 140 -16.28 -12.38 2.84
N ASN A 141 -16.62 -13.31 3.72
CA ASN A 141 -17.95 -13.40 4.32
C ASN A 141 -18.28 -12.15 5.14
N ASP A 142 -17.34 -11.71 5.97
CA ASP A 142 -17.56 -10.59 6.90
C ASP A 142 -17.40 -9.23 6.20
N HIS A 143 -16.62 -9.14 5.11
CA HIS A 143 -16.29 -7.91 4.39
C HIS A 143 -16.55 -7.99 2.87
N ALA A 144 -17.65 -8.63 2.46
CA ALA A 144 -18.00 -8.88 1.05
C ALA A 144 -18.09 -7.60 0.20
N ARG A 145 -18.41 -6.45 0.80
CA ARG A 145 -18.55 -5.17 0.08
C ARG A 145 -17.22 -4.60 -0.42
N PHE A 146 -16.11 -4.96 0.21
CA PHE A 146 -14.79 -4.36 -0.05
C PHE A 146 -13.75 -5.39 -0.52
N SER A 147 -14.08 -6.67 -0.45
CA SER A 147 -13.17 -7.77 -0.75
C SER A 147 -13.66 -8.56 -1.96
N SER A 148 -12.74 -8.87 -2.87
CA SER A 148 -12.97 -9.81 -3.96
C SER A 148 -11.83 -10.81 -3.97
N VAL A 149 -12.16 -12.10 -3.86
CA VAL A 149 -11.18 -13.19 -3.89
C VAL A 149 -11.43 -14.03 -5.13
N ARG A 150 -10.39 -14.24 -5.94
CA ARG A 150 -10.42 -15.14 -7.09
C ARG A 150 -9.60 -16.38 -6.75
N SER A 151 -10.18 -17.56 -6.89
CA SER A 151 -9.42 -18.79 -6.85
C SER A 151 -8.52 -18.85 -8.09
N CYS A 152 -7.20 -18.78 -7.90
CA CYS A 152 -6.27 -19.16 -8.95
C CYS A 152 -6.21 -20.70 -8.96
N VAL A 153 -6.90 -21.32 -9.92
CA VAL A 153 -6.65 -22.73 -10.24
C VAL A 153 -5.35 -22.76 -11.04
N ALA A 154 -4.28 -23.26 -10.43
CA ALA A 154 -3.06 -23.56 -11.16
C ALA A 154 -3.36 -24.74 -12.08
N SER A 155 -3.40 -24.49 -13.39
CA SER A 155 -3.42 -25.53 -14.43
C SER A 155 -2.04 -26.15 -14.63
#